data_AF-A0A0D2MVZ6-F1
#
_entry.id   AF-A0A0D2MVZ6-F1
#
_cell.length_a   1.000
_cell.length_b   1.000
_cell.length_c   1.000
_cell.angle_alpha   90.00
_cell.angle_beta   90.00
_cell.angle_gamma   90.00
#
_symmetry.space_group_name_H-M   'P 1'
#
loop_
_entity.id
_entity.type
_entity.pdbx_description
1 polymer ?
#
loop_
_entity_poly.entity_id
_entity_poly.type
_entity_poly.pdbx_seq_one_letter_code
_entity_poly.pdbx_strand_id
1 'polypeptide(L)'
;MAHTRVWSIWVNDVDQGEGVSAYIRSPPTNDPVKDLTSSAVTCNVNNQAVPSTISVKAGDKITFEWFHNTRGDDIIASSHEGPILVYIAPTASNGAGSIWTKLFHAGNSAGTWAVDTFLAARGM
;
A
#
# COMPACT_ATOMS: atom_id res chain seq x y z
N MET A 1 0.14 0.62 -16.18
CA MET A 1 -0.21 1.63 -15.16
C MET A 1 -1.04 0.96 -14.07
N ALA A 2 -0.50 0.80 -12.86
CA ALA A 2 -1.04 -0.13 -11.85
C ALA A 2 -2.46 0.23 -11.39
N HIS A 3 -3.40 -0.71 -11.51
CA HIS A 3 -4.75 -0.59 -10.95
C HIS A 3 -4.90 -1.59 -9.80
N THR A 4 -4.70 -1.12 -8.57
CA THR A 4 -4.83 -1.91 -7.34
C THR A 4 -4.89 -0.99 -6.14
N ARG A 5 -5.49 -1.43 -5.03
CA ARG A 5 -5.51 -0.67 -3.75
C ARG A 5 -5.52 -1.62 -2.55
N VAL A 6 -5.23 -1.09 -1.36
CA VAL A 6 -5.16 -1.87 -0.11
C VAL A 6 -6.56 -2.15 0.42
N TRP A 7 -6.82 -3.40 0.78
CA TRP A 7 -8.04 -3.87 1.46
C TRP A 7 -7.89 -3.83 2.98
N SER A 8 -6.84 -4.48 3.51
CA SER A 8 -6.60 -4.62 4.94
C SER A 8 -5.11 -4.59 5.28
N ILE A 9 -4.82 -4.54 6.58
CA ILE A 9 -3.50 -4.78 7.14
C ILE A 9 -3.59 -5.99 8.07
N TRP A 10 -2.54 -6.79 8.09
CA TRP A 10 -2.37 -7.91 9.02
C TRP A 10 -1.22 -7.61 9.96
N VAL A 11 -1.40 -7.90 11.25
CA VAL A 11 -0.38 -7.73 12.29
C VAL A 11 -0.06 -9.11 12.86
N ASN A 12 1.19 -9.54 12.73
CA ASN A 12 1.63 -10.87 13.14
C ASN A 12 0.70 -11.99 12.62
N ASP A 13 0.39 -11.94 11.33
CA ASP A 13 -0.50 -12.90 10.64
C ASP A 13 -1.97 -12.91 11.12
N VAL A 14 -2.40 -11.86 11.84
CA VAL A 14 -3.80 -11.65 12.21
C VAL A 14 -4.40 -10.51 11.40
N ASP A 15 -5.43 -10.81 10.61
CA ASP A 15 -6.23 -9.84 9.85
C ASP A 15 -6.87 -8.80 10.80
N GLN A 16 -6.65 -7.51 10.53
CA GLN A 16 -7.24 -6.42 11.31
C GLN A 16 -8.64 -6.01 10.80
N GLY A 17 -9.20 -6.76 9.85
CA GLY A 17 -10.49 -6.48 9.22
C GLY A 17 -10.38 -5.49 8.06
N GLU A 18 -11.49 -5.23 7.35
CA GLU A 18 -11.50 -4.27 6.24
C GLU A 18 -11.06 -2.87 6.70
N GLY A 19 -10.03 -2.34 6.04
CA GLY A 19 -9.44 -1.04 6.38
C GLY A 19 -9.88 0.11 5.50
N VAL A 20 -10.62 -0.18 4.42
CA VAL A 20 -11.02 0.81 3.41
C VAL A 20 -11.78 1.95 4.07
N SER A 21 -11.22 3.16 4.02
CA SER A 21 -11.76 4.37 4.68
C SER A 21 -11.92 4.28 6.21
N ALA A 22 -11.43 3.22 6.85
CA ALA A 22 -11.48 3.02 8.30
C ALA A 22 -10.14 3.37 8.98
N TYR A 23 -9.07 2.71 8.55
CA TYR A 23 -7.69 3.00 8.97
C TYR A 23 -6.73 3.18 7.78
N ILE A 24 -7.21 2.91 6.56
CA ILE A 24 -6.53 3.20 5.29
C ILE A 24 -7.15 4.47 4.70
N ARG A 25 -6.30 5.43 4.29
CA ARG A 25 -6.73 6.64 3.57
C ARG A 25 -7.04 6.29 2.11
N SER A 26 -8.17 5.63 1.89
CA SER A 26 -8.48 5.01 0.60
C SER A 26 -8.87 6.04 -0.47
N PRO A 27 -8.31 5.95 -1.68
CA PRO A 27 -8.84 6.66 -2.85
C PRO A 27 -10.19 6.05 -3.30
N PRO A 28 -11.02 6.81 -4.02
CA PRO A 28 -12.32 6.34 -4.50
C PRO A 28 -12.20 5.21 -5.54
N THR A 29 -11.13 5.21 -6.33
CA THR A 29 -10.85 4.24 -7.39
C THR A 29 -9.48 3.58 -7.17
N ASN A 30 -9.13 2.63 -8.02
CA ASN A 30 -7.80 2.01 -8.07
C ASN A 30 -6.87 2.71 -9.08
N ASP A 31 -7.22 3.93 -9.53
CA ASP A 31 -6.48 4.63 -10.57
C ASP A 31 -5.05 5.00 -10.12
N PRO A 32 -4.07 4.94 -11.04
CA PRO A 32 -2.69 5.27 -10.76
C PRO A 32 -2.44 6.79 -10.72
N VAL A 33 -1.62 7.22 -9.76
CA VAL A 33 -1.03 8.58 -9.75
C VAL A 33 0.18 8.61 -10.68
N LYS A 34 0.23 9.59 -11.59
CA LYS A 34 1.27 9.70 -12.63
C LYS A 34 2.09 10.98 -12.56
N ASP A 35 1.46 12.06 -12.10
CA ASP A 35 2.11 13.36 -11.98
C ASP A 35 2.94 13.41 -10.69
N LEU A 36 4.27 13.37 -10.84
CA LEU A 36 5.21 13.39 -9.73
C LEU A 36 5.21 14.71 -8.95
N THR A 37 4.63 15.78 -9.52
CA THR A 37 4.50 17.09 -8.85
C THR A 37 3.20 17.20 -8.06
N SER A 38 2.27 16.25 -8.22
CA SER A 38 0.99 16.24 -7.53
C SER A 38 1.14 15.92 -6.05
N SER A 39 0.34 16.59 -5.20
CA SER A 39 0.19 16.22 -3.78
C SER A 39 -0.37 14.81 -3.58
N ALA A 40 -0.98 14.21 -4.61
CA ALA A 40 -1.46 12.83 -4.58
C ALA A 40 -0.33 11.80 -4.48
N VAL A 41 0.93 12.16 -4.76
CA VAL A 41 2.07 11.25 -4.54
C VAL A 41 2.26 10.91 -3.05
N THR A 42 1.81 11.79 -2.15
CA THR A 42 1.93 11.61 -0.70
C THR A 42 1.11 10.43 -0.18
N CYS A 43 -0.21 10.44 -0.43
CA CYS A 43 -1.16 9.43 0.08
C CYS A 43 -2.38 9.25 -0.87
N ASN A 44 -2.20 9.38 -2.19
CA ASN A 44 -3.25 9.34 -3.20
C ASN A 44 -4.28 10.51 -3.09
N VAL A 45 -5.29 10.52 -3.95
CA VAL A 45 -6.21 11.67 -4.18
C VAL A 45 -7.16 11.98 -3.01
N ASN A 46 -7.20 11.15 -1.97
CA ASN A 46 -8.07 11.32 -0.81
C ASN A 46 -7.27 11.30 0.51
N ASN A 47 -6.23 12.14 0.58
CA ASN A 47 -5.38 12.25 1.76
C ASN A 47 -6.08 12.99 2.92
N GLN A 48 -7.03 12.31 3.57
CA GLN A 48 -7.79 12.81 4.72
C GLN A 48 -7.64 11.86 5.91
N ALA A 49 -7.79 12.39 7.12
CA ALA A 49 -7.81 11.55 8.31
C ALA A 49 -9.01 10.59 8.27
N VAL A 50 -8.80 9.35 8.70
CA VAL A 50 -9.82 8.31 8.81
C VAL A 50 -10.07 7.99 10.29
N PRO A 51 -11.20 7.35 10.64
CA PRO A 51 -11.67 7.28 12.02
C PRO A 51 -10.79 6.47 12.99
N SER A 52 -9.91 5.60 12.49
CA SER A 52 -9.15 4.67 13.31
C SER A 52 -7.69 4.50 12.88
N THR A 53 -6.90 3.92 13.79
CA THR A 53 -5.51 3.50 13.56
C THR A 53 -5.33 2.07 14.02
N ILE A 54 -4.35 1.37 13.44
CA ILE A 54 -3.96 0.03 13.92
C ILE A 54 -2.90 0.17 15.00
N SER A 55 -3.09 -0.57 16.10
CA SER A 55 -2.11 -0.66 17.18
C SER A 55 -1.08 -1.73 16.86
N VAL A 56 0.20 -1.35 16.88
CA VAL A 56 1.34 -2.24 16.62
C VAL A 56 2.45 -1.99 17.64
N LYS A 57 3.33 -2.96 17.79
CA LYS A 57 4.56 -2.87 18.58
C LYS A 57 5.77 -2.90 17.65
N ALA A 58 6.88 -2.32 18.11
CA ALA A 58 8.14 -2.46 17.42
C ALA A 58 8.52 -3.95 17.30
N GLY A 59 8.87 -4.38 16.09
CA GLY A 59 9.18 -5.78 15.77
C GLY A 59 7.98 -6.60 15.28
N ASP A 60 6.75 -6.08 15.34
CA ASP A 60 5.60 -6.77 14.72
C ASP A 60 5.78 -6.87 13.20
N LYS A 61 5.35 -8.00 12.65
CA LYS A 61 5.27 -8.21 11.21
C LYS A 61 3.99 -7.54 10.69
N ILE A 62 4.16 -6.60 9.75
CA ILE A 62 3.06 -5.89 9.10
C ILE A 62 2.96 -6.38 7.65
N THR A 63 1.77 -6.85 7.28
CA THR A 63 1.45 -7.24 5.90
C THR A 63 0.32 -6.37 5.36
N PHE A 64 0.49 -5.86 4.14
CA PHE A 64 -0.54 -5.09 3.43
C PHE A 64 -1.23 -6.03 2.45
N GLU A 65 -2.54 -6.18 2.57
CA GLU A 65 -3.33 -6.98 1.63
C GLU A 65 -3.96 -6.08 0.57
N TRP A 66 -3.71 -6.38 -0.70
CA TRP A 66 -4.24 -5.60 -1.82
C TRP A 66 -5.30 -6.34 -2.62
N PHE A 67 -6.03 -5.60 -3.46
CA PHE A 67 -7.03 -6.13 -4.35
C PHE A 67 -7.21 -5.25 -5.60
N HIS A 68 -7.76 -5.83 -6.67
CA HIS A 68 -8.07 -5.10 -7.91
C HIS A 68 -9.49 -4.52 -7.87
N ASN A 69 -10.50 -5.39 -7.77
CA ASN A 69 -11.94 -5.09 -7.78
C ASN A 69 -12.65 -5.65 -6.54
N THR A 70 -12.33 -6.88 -6.14
CA THR A 70 -12.88 -7.57 -4.96
C THR A 70 -11.76 -8.26 -4.18
N ARG A 71 -11.88 -8.37 -2.85
CA ARG A 71 -10.86 -9.02 -2.02
C ARG A 71 -10.52 -10.44 -2.52
N GLY A 72 -9.23 -10.74 -2.67
CA GLY A 72 -8.73 -12.06 -3.07
C GLY A 72 -8.81 -12.38 -4.57
N ASP A 73 -8.99 -11.36 -5.42
CA ASP A 73 -9.07 -11.50 -6.88
C ASP A 73 -7.70 -11.60 -7.57
N ASP A 74 -7.59 -11.06 -8.79
CA ASP A 74 -6.36 -11.00 -9.56
C ASP A 74 -5.35 -9.98 -9.02
N ILE A 75 -5.72 -9.17 -8.01
CA ILE A 75 -4.88 -8.21 -7.27
C ILE A 75 -4.41 -7.02 -8.11
N ILE A 76 -3.70 -7.30 -9.19
CA ILE A 76 -3.19 -6.36 -10.18
C ILE A 76 -2.90 -7.15 -11.47
N ALA A 77 -3.19 -6.58 -12.64
CA ALA A 77 -2.86 -7.26 -13.90
C ALA A 77 -1.35 -7.52 -14.02
N SER A 78 -0.95 -8.75 -14.40
CA SER A 78 0.46 -9.20 -14.44
C SER A 78 1.38 -8.38 -15.34
N SER A 79 0.84 -7.65 -16.32
CA SER A 79 1.61 -6.71 -17.15
C SER A 79 2.16 -5.49 -16.38
N HIS A 80 1.81 -5.33 -15.11
CA HIS A 80 2.22 -4.22 -14.25
C HIS A 80 3.50 -4.50 -13.47
N GLU A 81 4.48 -5.07 -14.16
CA GLU A 81 5.82 -5.29 -13.61
C GLU A 81 6.39 -4.00 -12.99
N GLY A 82 6.92 -4.13 -11.78
CA GLY A 82 7.48 -2.99 -11.08
C GLY A 82 7.96 -3.29 -9.66
N PRO A 83 8.62 -2.32 -9.03
CA PRO A 83 9.06 -2.42 -7.65
C PRO A 83 7.91 -2.16 -6.66
N ILE A 84 8.08 -2.64 -5.42
CA ILE A 84 7.20 -2.37 -4.28
C ILE A 84 8.06 -1.75 -3.16
N LEU A 85 7.56 -0.68 -2.55
CA LEU A 85 8.27 0.08 -1.51
C LEU A 85 7.33 0.41 -0.35
N VAL A 86 7.87 0.46 0.86
CA VAL A 86 7.16 0.93 2.07
C VAL A 86 7.95 2.06 2.72
N TYR A 87 7.25 3.12 3.11
CA TYR A 87 7.80 4.26 3.81
C TYR A 87 7.02 4.54 5.10
N ILE A 88 7.66 5.23 6.04
CA ILE A 88 7.05 5.67 7.30
C ILE A 88 7.31 7.15 7.54
N ALA A 89 6.36 7.81 8.19
CA ALA A 89 6.46 9.19 8.62
C ALA A 89 5.63 9.45 9.90
N PRO A 90 5.96 10.48 10.69
CA PRO A 90 5.11 10.90 11.81
C PRO A 90 3.75 11.40 11.32
N THR A 91 2.66 10.94 11.94
CA THR A 91 1.29 11.30 11.56
C THR A 91 1.04 12.81 11.59
N ALA A 92 1.64 13.53 12.55
CA ALA A 92 1.52 14.98 12.69
C ALA A 92 2.02 15.77 11.47
N SER A 93 2.88 15.18 10.63
CA SER A 93 3.36 15.82 9.40
C SER A 93 2.31 15.83 8.28
N ASN A 94 1.27 14.99 8.38
CA ASN A 94 0.33 14.72 7.29
C ASN A 94 1.00 14.36 5.94
N GLY A 95 2.22 13.82 5.99
CA GLY A 95 3.02 13.48 4.81
C GLY A 95 3.72 14.68 4.14
N ALA A 96 3.71 15.86 4.75
CA ALA A 96 4.31 17.07 4.19
C ALA A 96 5.79 17.26 4.58
N GLY A 97 6.60 17.71 3.62
CA GLY A 97 8.02 17.98 3.80
C GLY A 97 8.91 16.75 3.66
N SER A 98 10.18 16.90 4.05
CA SER A 98 11.21 15.86 3.94
C SER A 98 11.17 14.89 5.14
N ILE A 99 10.08 14.14 5.27
CA ILE A 99 9.76 13.32 6.46
C ILE A 99 9.69 11.81 6.22
N TRP A 100 9.76 11.37 4.96
CA TRP A 100 9.55 9.97 4.58
C TRP A 100 10.83 9.16 4.75
N THR A 101 10.79 8.16 5.61
CA THR A 101 11.87 7.17 5.79
C THR A 101 11.48 5.86 5.13
N LYS A 102 12.36 5.31 4.28
CA LYS A 102 12.11 4.02 3.62
C LYS A 102 12.31 2.87 4.62
N LEU A 103 11.37 1.94 4.68
CA LEU A 103 11.46 0.72 5.49
C LEU A 103 11.68 -0.54 4.65
N PHE A 104 11.14 -0.58 3.44
CA PHE A 104 11.20 -1.76 2.57
C PHE A 104 11.34 -1.36 1.10
N HIS A 105 12.02 -2.23 0.33
CA HIS A 105 12.11 -2.15 -1.12
C HIS A 105 12.34 -3.55 -1.69
N ALA A 106 11.54 -3.90 -2.70
CA ALA A 106 11.80 -5.00 -3.61
C ALA A 106 11.72 -4.48 -5.05
N GLY A 107 12.72 -4.80 -5.87
CA GLY A 107 12.81 -4.42 -7.27
C GLY A 107 12.76 -5.64 -8.20
N ASN A 108 13.49 -5.59 -9.32
CA ASN A 108 13.73 -6.77 -10.14
C ASN A 108 14.89 -7.59 -9.55
N SER A 109 14.69 -8.90 -9.39
CA SER A 109 15.72 -9.85 -8.98
C SER A 109 15.75 -11.00 -9.97
N ALA A 110 16.87 -11.16 -10.69
CA ALA A 110 17.08 -12.22 -11.67
C ALA A 110 15.93 -12.39 -12.68
N GLY A 111 15.35 -11.27 -13.14
CA GLY A 111 14.26 -11.28 -14.12
C GLY A 111 12.85 -11.42 -13.51
N THR A 112 12.73 -11.61 -12.19
CA THR A 112 11.44 -11.60 -11.48
C THR A 112 11.23 -10.25 -10.82
N TRP A 113 10.14 -9.56 -11.11
CA TRP A 113 9.77 -8.30 -10.46
C TRP A 113 9.09 -8.55 -9.11
N ALA A 114 9.10 -7.52 -8.25
CA ALA A 114 8.39 -7.56 -6.99
C ALA A 114 6.90 -7.85 -7.17
N VAL A 115 6.27 -7.29 -8.22
CA VAL A 115 4.87 -7.58 -8.57
C VAL A 115 4.64 -9.05 -8.90
N ASP A 116 5.59 -9.77 -9.52
CA ASP A 116 5.43 -11.19 -9.80
C ASP A 116 5.39 -12.02 -8.51
N THR A 117 6.31 -11.71 -7.59
CA THR A 117 6.36 -12.36 -6.25
C THR A 117 5.10 -12.02 -5.44
N PHE A 118 4.64 -10.78 -5.54
CA PHE A 118 3.44 -10.28 -4.88
C PHE A 118 2.16 -10.96 -5.39
N LEU A 119 2.05 -11.19 -6.70
CA LEU A 119 0.96 -11.96 -7.29
C LEU A 119 1.00 -13.43 -6.82
N ALA A 120 2.19 -14.04 -6.77
CA ALA A 120 2.36 -15.39 -6.24
C ALA A 120 1.97 -15.48 -4.75
N ALA A 121 2.16 -14.40 -3.99
CA ALA A 121 1.73 -14.27 -2.59
C ALA A 121 0.27 -13.82 -2.41
N ARG A 122 -0.51 -13.74 -3.51
CA ARG A 122 -1.93 -13.32 -3.51
C ARG A 122 -2.15 -11.91 -2.95
N GLY A 123 -1.23 -11.00 -3.25
CA GLY A 123 -1.35 -9.59 -2.88
C GLY A 123 -0.95 -9.27 -1.44
N MET A 124 -0.05 -10.08 -0.86
CA MET A 124 0.43 -9.99 0.52
C MET A 124 1.96 -10.05 0.61
#